data_AF-A0A7C3GII1-F1
#
_entry.id   AF-A0A7C3GII1-F1
#
_cell.length_a   1.000
_cell.length_b   1.000
_cell.length_c   1.000
_cell.angle_alpha   90.00
_cell.angle_beta   90.00
_cell.angle_gamma   90.00
#
_symmetry.space_group_name_H-M   'P 1'
#
loop_
_entity.id
_entity.type
_entity.pdbx_description
1 polymer ?
#
loop_
_entity_poly.entity_id
_entity_poly.type
_entity_poly.pdbx_seq_one_letter_code
_entity_poly.pdbx_strand_id
1 'polypeptide(L)'
;MKYLKYLFLVISVATVVFSCKDADEIRARAKHSQPVKIVKAVAPNNLGAIKKVSVADFEKMINGNEGILVDVRTPEEYAEGHLKGAVNINFKKRTFPDYINAIDKNKPTLIYCRSGNRSGKAALIMQALGFKKVYDLGKGFKGWKAENKEIVTTDNDANKKLQELLAKGELKGQPVVGKSHQVGVDEFEQLAKGGSVTLVDVRTPKEFAEGHIDGAINVDWKNRHFADNIVKSVSNDKPVAIYCRSGNRATRAMFAMDALGFNEVYNLEHGIKSWKAANKPLKTLEVKGDIRHLDVENFNNAIVGRVGQLIDVRTPREFADAHIPGAINVDYKNANFKANAAKLDKSKPVLIYCRSGARSGRAMKIMEGLGLKVYNLNNGFLDWKAKGMKVEGKNIHVKDGGEEGC
;
A
#
# COMPACT_ATOMS: atom_id res chain seq x y z
N MET A 1 -40.19 -51.03 46.06
CA MET A 1 -38.84 -51.49 46.46
C MET A 1 -37.88 -51.37 45.28
N LYS A 2 -36.82 -50.56 45.49
CA LYS A 2 -35.45 -50.63 44.93
C LYS A 2 -35.17 -50.55 43.40
N TYR A 3 -34.54 -49.42 43.04
CA TYR A 3 -33.24 -49.21 42.34
C TYR A 3 -32.99 -49.63 40.85
N LEU A 4 -32.82 -48.59 40.00
CA LEU A 4 -31.57 -48.12 39.35
C LEU A 4 -30.84 -48.96 38.26
N LYS A 5 -30.66 -48.39 37.04
CA LYS A 5 -29.35 -48.11 36.34
C LYS A 5 -29.47 -47.55 34.89
N TYR A 6 -29.18 -46.25 34.76
CA TYR A 6 -28.31 -45.51 33.81
C TYR A 6 -28.00 -45.95 32.34
N LEU A 7 -28.10 -44.93 31.45
CA LEU A 7 -27.11 -44.40 30.47
C LEU A 7 -27.14 -44.89 28.99
N PHE A 8 -27.49 -43.99 28.06
CA PHE A 8 -26.58 -43.36 27.06
C PHE A 8 -27.31 -42.31 26.19
N LEU A 9 -26.70 -41.13 26.07
CA LEU A 9 -27.13 -39.97 25.29
C LEU A 9 -26.64 -40.10 23.84
N VAL A 10 -27.53 -40.00 22.85
CA VAL A 10 -27.18 -39.90 21.42
C VAL A 10 -27.58 -38.52 20.90
N ILE A 11 -26.60 -37.74 20.46
CA ILE A 11 -26.81 -36.42 19.83
C ILE A 11 -27.03 -36.65 18.33
N SER A 12 -28.21 -36.31 17.80
CA SER A 12 -28.46 -36.31 16.35
C SER A 12 -27.98 -35.00 15.72
N VAL A 13 -27.13 -35.09 14.71
CA VAL A 13 -26.71 -33.97 13.86
C VAL A 13 -27.86 -33.60 12.92
N ALA A 14 -28.43 -32.41 13.08
CA ALA A 14 -29.39 -31.86 12.12
C ALA A 14 -28.63 -31.22 10.95
N THR A 15 -28.74 -31.81 9.77
CA THR A 15 -28.31 -31.23 8.50
C THR A 15 -29.25 -30.10 8.09
N VAL A 16 -28.74 -28.86 8.03
CA VAL A 16 -29.49 -27.72 7.49
C VAL A 16 -29.29 -27.70 5.98
N VAL A 17 -30.34 -28.03 5.24
CA VAL A 17 -30.41 -27.87 3.79
C VAL A 17 -30.86 -26.44 3.49
N PHE A 18 -29.98 -25.62 2.93
CA PHE A 18 -30.36 -24.29 2.43
C PHE A 18 -31.12 -24.42 1.10
N SER A 19 -32.30 -23.83 1.04
CA SER A 19 -33.20 -23.82 -0.11
C SER A 19 -32.77 -22.76 -1.13
N CYS A 20 -32.94 -23.05 -2.42
CA CYS A 20 -32.54 -22.22 -3.57
C CYS A 20 -33.18 -20.81 -3.64
N LYS A 21 -34.10 -20.47 -2.73
CA LYS A 21 -34.80 -19.17 -2.73
C LYS A 21 -33.93 -17.99 -2.29
N ASP A 22 -32.88 -18.21 -1.50
CA ASP A 22 -32.04 -17.12 -0.98
C ASP A 22 -31.06 -16.55 -2.04
N ALA A 23 -30.74 -17.33 -3.08
CA ALA A 23 -29.85 -16.90 -4.16
C ALA A 23 -30.51 -15.87 -5.11
N ASP A 24 -31.83 -15.95 -5.29
CA ASP A 24 -32.55 -15.04 -6.18
C ASP A 24 -32.91 -13.70 -5.50
N GLU A 25 -33.07 -13.68 -4.17
CA GLU A 25 -33.22 -12.42 -3.39
C GLU A 25 -31.92 -11.60 -3.39
N ILE A 26 -30.76 -12.24 -3.34
CA ILE A 26 -29.45 -11.58 -3.48
C ILE A 26 -29.31 -10.98 -4.89
N ARG A 27 -29.78 -11.68 -5.94
CA ARG A 27 -29.78 -11.18 -7.33
C ARG A 27 -30.76 -10.03 -7.56
N ALA A 28 -31.89 -10.00 -6.85
CA ALA A 28 -32.87 -8.92 -6.96
C ALA A 28 -32.36 -7.60 -6.35
N ARG A 29 -31.56 -7.66 -5.27
CA ARG A 29 -30.98 -6.48 -4.61
C ARG A 29 -29.93 -5.76 -5.47
N ALA A 30 -29.31 -6.45 -6.42
CA ALA A 30 -28.39 -5.88 -7.41
C ALA A 30 -29.09 -5.07 -8.52
N LYS A 31 -30.44 -5.11 -8.64
CA LYS A 31 -31.19 -4.47 -9.74
C LYS A 31 -31.84 -3.12 -9.38
N HIS A 32 -31.60 -2.57 -8.18
CA HIS A 32 -32.20 -1.30 -7.75
C HIS A 32 -31.23 -0.21 -7.28
N SER A 33 -30.00 -0.17 -7.82
CA SER A 33 -29.22 1.07 -7.83
C SER A 33 -29.54 1.85 -9.10
N GLN A 34 -30.30 2.94 -9.00
CA GLN A 34 -30.47 3.83 -10.15
C GLN A 34 -29.11 4.36 -10.64
N PRO A 35 -28.88 4.44 -11.97
CA PRO A 35 -27.60 4.88 -12.50
C PRO A 35 -27.39 6.37 -12.21
N VAL A 36 -26.44 6.67 -11.32
CA VAL A 36 -25.90 8.03 -11.16
C VAL A 36 -25.14 8.38 -12.45
N LYS A 37 -25.45 9.54 -13.04
CA LYS A 37 -24.76 10.04 -14.24
C LYS A 37 -23.25 10.10 -13.97
N ILE A 38 -22.51 9.27 -14.71
CA ILE A 38 -21.06 9.16 -14.68
C ILE A 38 -20.45 10.48 -15.18
N VAL A 39 -19.78 11.21 -14.29
CA VAL A 39 -18.82 12.25 -14.71
C VAL A 39 -17.58 11.49 -15.20
N LYS A 40 -17.23 11.63 -16.48
CA LYS A 40 -16.04 10.97 -17.06
C LYS A 40 -14.82 11.19 -16.16
N ALA A 41 -14.23 10.10 -15.68
CA ALA A 41 -12.92 10.12 -15.03
C ALA A 41 -11.92 10.78 -16.00
N VAL A 42 -11.14 11.73 -15.49
CA VAL A 42 -10.09 12.40 -16.26
C VAL A 42 -9.06 11.34 -16.65
N ALA A 43 -8.72 11.26 -17.93
CA ALA A 43 -7.76 10.28 -18.45
C ALA A 43 -6.40 10.35 -17.71
N PRO A 44 -5.71 9.22 -17.50
CA PRO A 44 -4.49 9.11 -16.69
C PRO A 44 -3.34 10.02 -17.13
N ASN A 45 -3.35 10.50 -18.37
CA ASN A 45 -2.30 11.36 -18.93
C ASN A 45 -2.37 12.83 -18.47
N ASN A 46 -3.38 13.21 -17.68
CA ASN A 46 -3.58 14.59 -17.19
C ASN A 46 -3.33 14.77 -15.68
N LEU A 47 -2.82 13.75 -14.97
CA LEU A 47 -2.36 13.93 -13.60
C LEU A 47 -1.07 14.77 -13.59
N GLY A 48 -1.23 16.10 -13.50
CA GLY A 48 -0.08 17.00 -13.31
C GLY A 48 0.71 16.64 -12.05
N ALA A 49 2.03 16.86 -12.06
CA ALA A 49 2.86 16.65 -10.88
C ALA A 49 2.27 17.42 -9.68
N ILE A 50 2.12 16.74 -8.53
CA ILE A 50 1.69 17.38 -7.28
C ILE A 50 2.62 18.57 -7.01
N LYS A 51 2.06 19.78 -6.98
CA LYS A 51 2.85 21.00 -6.81
C LYS A 51 3.24 21.16 -5.35
N LYS A 52 4.43 20.69 -5.01
CA LYS A 52 5.03 20.93 -3.70
C LYS A 52 5.57 22.35 -3.64
N VAL A 53 5.26 23.06 -2.56
CA VAL A 53 5.68 24.45 -2.37
C VAL A 53 6.50 24.61 -1.09
N SER A 54 7.31 25.67 -1.06
CA SER A 54 8.12 26.07 0.09
C SER A 54 7.23 26.65 1.20
N VAL A 55 7.78 26.78 2.42
CA VAL A 55 7.07 27.45 3.53
C VAL A 55 6.74 28.90 3.17
N ALA A 56 7.70 29.63 2.58
CA ALA A 56 7.53 31.02 2.18
C ALA A 56 6.43 31.19 1.10
N ASP A 57 6.39 30.33 0.09
CA ASP A 57 5.35 30.41 -0.94
C ASP A 57 3.98 30.02 -0.39
N PHE A 58 3.93 29.00 0.46
CA PHE A 58 2.68 28.56 1.10
C PHE A 58 2.09 29.66 2.00
N GLU A 59 2.93 30.36 2.75
CA GLU A 59 2.54 31.52 3.58
C GLU A 59 1.99 32.67 2.73
N LYS A 60 2.66 33.01 1.61
CA LYS A 60 2.16 34.03 0.67
C LYS A 60 0.77 33.68 0.15
N MET A 61 0.55 32.43 -0.23
CA MET A 61 -0.75 31.97 -0.75
C MET A 61 -1.84 31.99 0.33
N ILE A 62 -1.50 31.67 1.60
CA ILE A 62 -2.43 31.80 2.73
C ILE A 62 -2.82 33.27 2.93
N ASN A 63 -1.83 34.17 2.96
CA ASN A 63 -2.05 35.60 3.18
C ASN A 63 -2.80 36.27 2.01
N GLY A 64 -2.59 35.78 0.78
CA GLY A 64 -3.36 36.19 -0.40
C GLY A 64 -4.79 35.63 -0.45
N ASN A 65 -5.18 34.80 0.53
CA ASN A 65 -6.46 34.09 0.58
C ASN A 65 -6.74 33.31 -0.72
N GLU A 66 -5.68 32.71 -1.29
CA GLU A 66 -5.74 32.09 -2.62
C GLU A 66 -6.60 30.82 -2.65
N GLY A 67 -6.97 30.25 -1.50
CA GLY A 67 -7.67 28.97 -1.47
C GLY A 67 -8.03 28.45 -0.09
N ILE A 68 -8.55 27.22 -0.07
CA ILE A 68 -8.95 26.54 1.16
C ILE A 68 -7.71 25.86 1.77
N LEU A 69 -7.40 26.20 3.02
CA LEU A 69 -6.30 25.61 3.78
C LEU A 69 -6.78 24.35 4.51
N VAL A 70 -6.16 23.20 4.25
CA VAL A 70 -6.55 21.90 4.79
C VAL A 70 -5.39 21.24 5.53
N ASP A 71 -5.63 20.96 6.80
CA ASP A 71 -4.75 20.14 7.64
C ASP A 71 -5.21 18.68 7.61
N VAL A 72 -4.39 17.79 7.04
CA VAL A 72 -4.73 16.36 6.96
C VAL A 72 -4.13 15.51 8.10
N ARG A 73 -3.68 16.14 9.18
CA ARG A 73 -3.24 15.48 10.43
C ARG A 73 -4.42 14.93 11.23
N THR A 74 -4.13 14.20 12.31
CA THR A 74 -5.19 13.77 13.23
C THR A 74 -5.73 14.95 14.04
N PRO A 75 -6.96 14.88 14.59
CA PRO A 75 -7.52 15.94 15.43
C PRO A 75 -6.63 16.29 16.62
N GLU A 76 -5.97 15.29 17.22
CA GLU A 76 -5.05 15.49 18.34
C GLU A 76 -3.84 16.32 17.91
N GLU A 77 -3.22 15.97 16.78
CA GLU A 77 -2.11 16.74 16.20
C GLU A 77 -2.53 18.17 15.80
N TYR A 78 -3.80 18.38 15.45
CA TYR A 78 -4.35 19.69 15.08
C TYR A 78 -4.59 20.57 16.33
N ALA A 79 -5.18 19.99 17.37
CA ALA A 79 -5.44 20.66 18.65
C ALA A 79 -4.16 21.08 19.38
N GLU A 80 -3.07 20.31 19.23
CA GLU A 80 -1.73 20.69 19.72
C GLU A 80 -1.14 21.93 19.02
N GLY A 81 -1.73 22.36 17.90
CA GLY A 81 -1.34 23.56 17.17
C GLY A 81 -1.43 23.36 15.66
N HIS A 82 -1.99 24.34 14.95
CA HIS A 82 -2.23 24.31 13.51
C HIS A 82 -2.08 25.70 12.87
N LEU A 83 -2.13 25.77 11.54
CA LEU A 83 -2.09 27.04 10.82
C LEU A 83 -3.47 27.73 10.91
N LYS A 84 -3.49 29.03 11.18
CA LYS A 84 -4.71 29.81 11.35
C LYS A 84 -5.66 29.66 10.15
N GLY A 85 -6.93 29.39 10.42
CA GLY A 85 -7.95 29.26 9.38
C GLY A 85 -7.93 27.93 8.61
N ALA A 86 -7.06 26.98 8.96
CA ALA A 86 -7.05 25.63 8.39
C ALA A 86 -8.32 24.86 8.76
N VAL A 87 -8.76 23.95 7.88
CA VAL A 87 -9.81 22.98 8.16
C VAL A 87 -9.17 21.61 8.39
N ASN A 88 -9.46 20.94 9.50
CA ASN A 88 -8.92 19.60 9.74
C ASN A 88 -9.72 18.51 9.02
N ILE A 89 -9.10 17.83 8.06
CA ILE A 89 -9.70 16.67 7.38
C ILE A 89 -8.78 15.47 7.56
N ASN A 90 -9.06 14.67 8.60
CA ASN A 90 -8.16 13.61 9.04
C ASN A 90 -7.93 12.52 7.98
N PHE A 91 -6.75 12.54 7.36
CA PHE A 91 -6.34 11.56 6.36
C PHE A 91 -6.45 10.11 6.82
N LYS A 92 -6.35 9.85 8.13
CA LYS A 92 -6.36 8.49 8.68
C LYS A 92 -7.76 7.86 8.71
N LYS A 93 -8.84 8.62 8.53
CA LYS A 93 -10.22 8.11 8.55
C LYS A 93 -10.66 7.60 7.16
N ARG A 94 -11.61 6.63 7.15
CA ARG A 94 -12.24 6.10 5.93
C ARG A 94 -13.03 7.18 5.19
N THR A 95 -13.62 8.12 5.95
CA THR A 95 -14.43 9.25 5.47
C THR A 95 -13.62 10.40 4.84
N PHE A 96 -12.30 10.30 4.80
CA PHE A 96 -11.44 11.36 4.24
C PHE A 96 -11.82 11.74 2.79
N PRO A 97 -12.02 10.78 1.86
CA PRO A 97 -12.43 11.10 0.50
C PRO A 97 -13.78 11.81 0.43
N ASP A 98 -14.73 11.45 1.29
CA ASP A 98 -16.06 12.07 1.35
C ASP A 98 -15.96 13.55 1.73
N TYR A 99 -15.20 13.86 2.80
CA TYR A 99 -14.99 15.24 3.25
C TYR A 99 -14.20 16.08 2.24
N ILE A 100 -13.18 15.51 1.60
CA ILE A 100 -12.42 16.19 0.55
C ILE A 100 -13.30 16.49 -0.65
N ASN A 101 -14.12 15.54 -1.06
CA ASN A 101 -14.95 15.69 -2.25
C ASN A 101 -16.05 16.74 -2.09
N ALA A 102 -16.34 17.16 -0.86
CA ALA A 102 -17.18 18.32 -0.61
C ALA A 102 -16.51 19.65 -1.00
N ILE A 103 -15.18 19.72 -1.08
CA ILE A 103 -14.43 20.93 -1.43
C ILE A 103 -14.61 21.30 -2.91
N ASP A 104 -14.82 22.60 -3.18
CA ASP A 104 -14.88 23.15 -4.54
C ASP A 104 -13.57 22.89 -5.30
N LYS A 105 -13.65 22.02 -6.29
CA LYS A 105 -12.55 21.51 -7.11
C LYS A 105 -11.90 22.58 -7.99
N ASN A 106 -12.57 23.73 -8.20
CA ASN A 106 -12.06 24.84 -9.00
C ASN A 106 -11.23 25.84 -8.17
N LYS A 107 -11.43 25.89 -6.85
CA LYS A 107 -10.64 26.73 -5.96
C LYS A 107 -9.30 26.07 -5.64
N PRO A 108 -8.20 26.83 -5.52
CA PRO A 108 -6.96 26.30 -4.98
C PRO A 108 -7.18 25.65 -3.62
N THR A 109 -6.57 24.49 -3.41
CA THR A 109 -6.49 23.88 -2.08
C THR A 109 -5.04 23.83 -1.63
N LEU A 110 -4.78 24.40 -0.47
CA LEU A 110 -3.50 24.38 0.21
C LEU A 110 -3.54 23.28 1.26
N ILE A 111 -2.73 22.24 1.09
CA ILE A 111 -2.79 21.07 1.96
C ILE A 111 -1.47 20.87 2.69
N TYR A 112 -1.55 20.44 3.94
CA TYR A 112 -0.36 20.05 4.68
C TYR A 112 -0.65 18.92 5.65
N CYS A 113 0.42 18.24 6.05
CA CYS A 113 0.39 17.33 7.19
C CYS A 113 1.63 17.57 8.06
N ARG A 114 1.94 16.67 9.00
CA ARG A 114 3.16 16.77 9.83
C ARG A 114 4.47 16.93 9.05
N SER A 115 4.67 16.17 7.97
CA SER A 115 5.97 16.11 7.26
C SER A 115 5.87 15.86 5.74
N GLY A 116 4.75 16.21 5.09
CA GLY A 116 4.56 16.05 3.64
C GLY A 116 4.12 14.66 3.12
N ASN A 117 4.19 13.59 3.92
CA ASN A 117 3.85 12.23 3.41
C ASN A 117 2.33 12.02 3.26
N ARG A 118 1.51 12.42 4.25
CA ARG A 118 0.05 12.28 4.17
C ARG A 118 -0.54 13.28 3.19
N SER A 119 -0.06 14.53 3.23
CA SER A 119 -0.52 15.57 2.31
C SER A 119 -0.18 15.24 0.86
N GLY A 120 1.01 14.71 0.56
CA GLY A 120 1.30 14.23 -0.80
C GLY A 120 0.31 13.15 -1.30
N LYS A 121 -0.08 12.20 -0.45
CA LYS A 121 -1.09 11.18 -0.82
C LYS A 121 -2.51 11.76 -0.91
N ALA A 122 -2.84 12.70 -0.03
CA ALA A 122 -4.08 13.47 -0.10
C ALA A 122 -4.17 14.24 -1.41
N ALA A 123 -3.10 14.92 -1.84
CA ALA A 123 -3.06 15.62 -3.12
C ALA A 123 -3.33 14.68 -4.30
N LEU A 124 -2.75 13.48 -4.31
CA LEU A 124 -3.02 12.49 -5.34
C LEU A 124 -4.51 12.11 -5.40
N ILE A 125 -5.13 11.86 -4.24
CA ILE A 125 -6.57 11.59 -4.14
C ILE A 125 -7.39 12.79 -4.62
N MET A 126 -7.00 14.01 -4.25
CA MET A 126 -7.67 15.23 -4.71
C MET A 126 -7.59 15.39 -6.23
N GLN A 127 -6.42 15.15 -6.83
CA GLN A 127 -6.30 15.16 -8.30
C GLN A 127 -7.22 14.12 -8.94
N ALA A 128 -7.31 12.91 -8.37
CA ALA A 128 -8.26 11.86 -8.79
C ALA A 128 -9.71 12.34 -8.79
N LEU A 129 -10.08 13.07 -7.73
CA LEU A 129 -11.42 13.61 -7.55
C LEU A 129 -11.71 14.81 -8.46
N GLY A 130 -10.72 15.27 -9.26
CA GLY A 130 -10.87 16.33 -10.25
C GLY A 130 -10.44 17.72 -9.77
N PHE A 131 -9.69 17.82 -8.67
CA PHE A 131 -9.17 19.11 -8.21
C PHE A 131 -8.15 19.68 -9.19
N LYS A 132 -8.38 20.93 -9.62
CA LYS A 132 -7.54 21.58 -10.64
C LYS A 132 -6.23 22.12 -10.06
N LYS A 133 -6.24 22.56 -8.80
CA LYS A 133 -5.12 23.27 -8.16
C LYS A 133 -4.93 22.76 -6.72
N VAL A 134 -3.93 21.91 -6.51
CA VAL A 134 -3.55 21.41 -5.18
C VAL A 134 -2.09 21.74 -4.90
N TYR A 135 -1.86 22.45 -3.81
CA TYR A 135 -0.53 22.87 -3.35
C TYR A 135 -0.19 22.15 -2.04
N ASP A 136 0.84 21.29 -2.07
CA ASP A 136 1.29 20.52 -0.90
C ASP A 136 2.46 21.24 -0.21
N LEU A 137 2.32 21.56 1.08
CA LEU A 137 3.42 22.07 1.89
C LEU A 137 4.47 20.96 2.07
N GLY A 138 5.52 20.99 1.25
CA GLY A 138 6.41 19.84 1.07
C GLY A 138 7.14 19.39 2.35
N LYS A 139 7.58 20.33 3.19
CA LYS A 139 8.19 20.04 4.50
C LYS A 139 7.15 19.84 5.62
N GLY A 140 5.87 20.04 5.31
CA GLY A 140 4.75 19.98 6.23
C GLY A 140 4.86 20.96 7.41
N PHE A 141 4.02 20.72 8.41
CA PHE A 141 3.97 21.48 9.66
C PHE A 141 5.31 21.49 10.41
N LYS A 142 6.14 20.45 10.28
CA LYS A 142 7.51 20.45 10.82
C LYS A 142 8.36 21.56 10.21
N GLY A 143 8.32 21.73 8.89
CA GLY A 143 9.04 22.80 8.20
C GLY A 143 8.52 24.18 8.62
N TRP A 144 7.20 24.32 8.69
CA TRP A 144 6.54 25.55 9.17
C TRP A 144 7.06 25.98 10.55
N LYS A 145 7.08 25.04 11.51
CA LYS A 145 7.61 25.30 12.86
C LYS A 145 9.12 25.55 12.88
N ALA A 146 9.89 24.83 12.07
CA ALA A 146 11.35 25.02 12.00
C ALA A 146 11.73 26.42 11.48
N GLU A 147 10.84 27.07 10.73
CA GLU A 147 11.00 28.44 10.26
C GLU A 147 10.30 29.48 11.18
N ASN A 148 9.94 29.07 12.41
CA ASN A 148 9.32 29.92 13.45
C ASN A 148 8.04 30.65 12.99
N LYS A 149 7.27 30.05 12.08
CA LYS A 149 6.01 30.61 11.59
C LYS A 149 4.87 30.46 12.60
N GLU A 150 3.90 31.38 12.53
CA GLU A 150 2.76 31.44 13.46
C GLU A 150 1.92 30.16 13.44
N ILE A 151 1.48 29.72 14.62
CA ILE A 151 0.52 28.64 14.81
C ILE A 151 -0.53 29.08 15.83
N VAL A 152 -1.72 28.49 15.75
CA VAL A 152 -2.82 28.73 16.68
C VAL A 152 -3.23 27.42 17.38
N THR A 153 -3.78 27.54 18.58
CA THR A 153 -4.31 26.43 19.39
C THR A 153 -5.74 26.67 19.86
N THR A 154 -6.33 27.83 19.56
CA THR A 154 -7.65 28.27 20.04
C THR A 154 -8.72 28.29 18.94
N ASP A 155 -8.33 28.17 17.67
CA ASP A 155 -9.23 28.00 16.51
C ASP A 155 -9.64 26.51 16.36
N ASN A 156 -9.98 25.87 17.49
CA ASN A 156 -10.16 24.41 17.59
C ASN A 156 -11.52 23.91 17.08
N ASP A 157 -12.37 24.76 16.52
CA ASP A 157 -13.66 24.34 15.97
C ASP A 157 -13.54 23.85 14.52
N ALA A 158 -12.58 22.96 14.29
CA ALA A 158 -12.22 22.42 12.97
C ALA A 158 -13.41 21.75 12.27
N ASN A 159 -14.38 21.25 13.06
CA ASN A 159 -15.62 20.69 12.56
C ASN A 159 -16.66 21.77 12.25
N LYS A 160 -16.84 22.82 13.07
CA LYS A 160 -17.81 23.88 12.79
C LYS A 160 -17.52 24.60 11.48
N LYS A 161 -16.26 24.90 11.17
CA LYS A 161 -15.93 25.57 9.90
C LYS A 161 -16.20 24.70 8.66
N LEU A 162 -15.93 23.40 8.75
CA LEU A 162 -16.30 22.43 7.70
C LEU A 162 -17.84 22.32 7.59
N GLN A 163 -18.55 22.25 8.72
CA GLN A 163 -20.01 22.18 8.76
C GLN A 163 -20.68 23.47 8.26
N GLU A 164 -20.12 24.65 8.54
CA GLU A 164 -20.59 25.93 8.03
C GLU A 164 -20.43 26.03 6.51
N LEU A 165 -19.28 25.61 5.98
CA LEU A 165 -19.03 25.57 4.55
C LEU A 165 -19.96 24.55 3.84
N LEU A 166 -20.29 23.42 4.49
CA LEU A 166 -21.29 22.45 4.03
C LEU A 166 -22.70 23.03 4.06
N ALA A 167 -23.09 23.67 5.16
CA ALA A 167 -24.41 24.25 5.36
C ALA A 167 -24.72 25.43 4.43
N LYS A 168 -23.70 26.23 4.06
CA LYS A 168 -23.83 27.32 3.09
C LYS A 168 -23.96 26.84 1.65
N GLY A 169 -23.86 25.53 1.39
CA GLY A 169 -23.90 24.97 0.03
C GLY A 169 -22.69 25.35 -0.83
N GLU A 170 -21.66 25.96 -0.23
CA GLU A 170 -20.36 26.28 -0.83
C GLU A 170 -19.48 25.03 -0.98
N LEU A 171 -19.88 23.93 -0.33
CA LEU A 171 -19.32 22.59 -0.46
C LEU A 171 -20.41 21.62 -0.95
N LYS A 172 -20.37 21.26 -2.24
CA LYS A 172 -21.31 20.29 -2.83
C LYS A 172 -20.62 18.95 -3.01
N GLY A 173 -20.63 18.11 -1.98
CA GLY A 173 -20.08 16.76 -2.05
C GLY A 173 -21.08 15.77 -2.61
N GLN A 174 -20.93 15.36 -3.88
CA GLN A 174 -21.52 14.12 -4.38
C GLN A 174 -20.46 13.03 -4.39
N PRO A 175 -20.58 11.93 -3.62
CA PRO A 175 -19.53 10.91 -3.54
C PRO A 175 -19.08 10.49 -4.93
N VAL A 176 -17.81 10.78 -5.26
CA VAL A 176 -17.21 10.28 -6.50
C VAL A 176 -16.73 8.89 -6.18
N VAL A 177 -17.51 7.90 -6.60
CA VAL A 177 -17.06 6.52 -6.69
C VAL A 177 -16.52 6.36 -8.10
N GLY A 178 -15.25 5.98 -8.26
CA GLY A 178 -14.78 5.39 -9.51
C GLY A 178 -15.51 4.08 -9.79
N LYS A 179 -14.95 3.19 -10.63
CA LYS A 179 -15.40 1.79 -10.73
C LYS A 179 -14.92 0.96 -9.52
N SER A 180 -15.03 1.54 -8.33
CA SER A 180 -14.40 1.04 -7.13
C SER A 180 -15.46 0.46 -6.21
N HIS A 181 -15.26 -0.78 -5.80
CA HIS A 181 -16.28 -1.59 -5.14
C HIS A 181 -15.84 -1.93 -3.72
N GLN A 182 -16.75 -1.79 -2.76
CA GLN A 182 -16.59 -2.37 -1.44
C GLN A 182 -17.25 -3.74 -1.46
N VAL A 183 -16.51 -4.80 -1.13
CA VAL A 183 -17.01 -6.18 -1.23
C VAL A 183 -16.85 -6.92 0.09
N GLY A 184 -17.82 -7.80 0.38
CA GLY A 184 -17.79 -8.69 1.53
C GLY A 184 -16.77 -9.83 1.36
N VAL A 185 -16.60 -10.64 2.41
CA VAL A 185 -15.61 -11.72 2.43
C VAL A 185 -15.84 -12.76 1.33
N ASP A 186 -17.08 -13.19 1.12
CA ASP A 186 -17.39 -14.27 0.17
C ASP A 186 -17.20 -13.84 -1.29
N GLU A 187 -17.65 -12.64 -1.63
CA GLU A 187 -17.41 -12.04 -2.95
C GLU A 187 -15.91 -11.81 -3.20
N PHE A 188 -15.19 -11.28 -2.20
CA PHE A 188 -13.75 -11.10 -2.30
C PHE A 188 -13.00 -12.43 -2.50
N GLU A 189 -13.44 -13.51 -1.84
CA GLU A 189 -12.86 -14.84 -2.02
C GLU A 189 -13.10 -15.38 -3.44
N GLN A 190 -14.31 -15.20 -3.98
CA GLN A 190 -14.62 -15.59 -5.36
C GLN A 190 -13.74 -14.84 -6.36
N LEU A 191 -13.58 -13.52 -6.18
CA LEU A 191 -12.68 -12.70 -6.98
C LEU A 191 -11.23 -13.20 -6.90
N ALA A 192 -10.73 -13.45 -5.68
CA ALA A 192 -9.36 -13.92 -5.45
C ALA A 192 -9.09 -15.31 -6.06
N LYS A 193 -10.07 -16.21 -6.05
CA LYS A 193 -9.94 -17.57 -6.62
C LYS A 193 -10.11 -17.60 -8.13
N GLY A 194 -10.91 -16.71 -8.69
CA GLY A 194 -11.26 -16.72 -10.12
C GLY A 194 -10.12 -16.33 -11.07
N GLY A 195 -8.99 -15.84 -10.55
CA GLY A 195 -7.84 -15.39 -11.36
C GLY A 195 -8.13 -14.16 -12.23
N SER A 196 -9.32 -13.57 -12.11
CA SER A 196 -9.77 -12.39 -12.86
C SER A 196 -9.27 -11.08 -12.28
N VAL A 197 -8.73 -11.10 -11.06
CA VAL A 197 -8.19 -9.95 -10.36
C VAL A 197 -6.70 -10.11 -10.06
N THR A 198 -5.97 -9.00 -10.01
CA THR A 198 -4.69 -8.98 -9.29
C THR A 198 -4.95 -8.75 -7.81
N LEU A 199 -4.51 -9.66 -6.95
CA LEU A 199 -4.70 -9.54 -5.50
C LEU A 199 -3.57 -8.73 -4.86
N VAL A 200 -3.91 -7.70 -4.09
CA VAL A 200 -2.94 -6.75 -3.51
C VAL A 200 -3.19 -6.53 -2.02
N ASP A 201 -2.15 -6.76 -1.23
CA ASP A 201 -2.11 -6.43 0.19
C ASP A 201 -1.39 -5.09 0.40
N VAL A 202 -2.10 -4.07 0.88
CA VAL A 202 -1.49 -2.74 1.13
C VAL A 202 -1.03 -2.53 2.58
N ARG A 203 -0.86 -3.61 3.35
CA ARG A 203 -0.26 -3.60 4.69
C ARG A 203 1.27 -3.50 4.63
N THR A 204 1.91 -3.38 5.78
CA THR A 204 3.37 -3.43 5.83
C THR A 204 3.88 -4.84 5.50
N PRO A 205 5.14 -5.00 5.04
CA PRO A 205 5.71 -6.32 4.77
C PRO A 205 5.67 -7.25 5.98
N LYS A 206 5.84 -6.71 7.19
CA LYS A 206 5.72 -7.49 8.44
C LYS A 206 4.31 -8.07 8.61
N GLU A 207 3.27 -7.24 8.44
CA GLU A 207 1.88 -7.69 8.55
C GLU A 207 1.53 -8.74 7.47
N PHE A 208 2.10 -8.61 6.28
CA PHE A 208 1.93 -9.55 5.17
C PHE A 208 2.56 -10.91 5.50
N ALA A 209 3.81 -10.92 5.97
CA ALA A 209 4.55 -12.13 6.32
C ALA A 209 3.88 -12.95 7.43
N GLU A 210 3.33 -12.28 8.45
CA GLU A 210 2.60 -12.89 9.57
C GLU A 210 1.29 -13.58 9.14
N GLY A 211 0.83 -13.37 7.91
CA GLY A 211 -0.37 -14.01 7.37
C GLY A 211 -1.06 -13.10 6.37
N HIS A 212 -1.20 -13.54 5.13
CA HIS A 212 -1.82 -12.86 3.99
C HIS A 212 -2.72 -13.83 3.21
N ILE A 213 -3.51 -13.30 2.28
CA ILE A 213 -4.36 -14.09 1.40
C ILE A 213 -3.47 -14.67 0.28
N ASP A 214 -3.64 -15.94 -0.05
CA ASP A 214 -2.82 -16.64 -1.04
C ASP A 214 -2.77 -15.91 -2.39
N GLY A 215 -1.59 -15.83 -3.01
CA GLY A 215 -1.38 -15.12 -4.28
C GLY A 215 -1.37 -13.59 -4.21
N ALA A 216 -1.45 -12.99 -3.01
CA ALA A 216 -1.44 -11.54 -2.87
C ALA A 216 -0.04 -10.92 -3.10
N ILE A 217 0.03 -9.82 -3.83
CA ILE A 217 1.24 -8.97 -3.97
C ILE A 217 1.24 -7.92 -2.85
N ASN A 218 2.34 -7.77 -2.10
CA ASN A 218 2.43 -6.73 -1.07
C ASN A 218 2.92 -5.38 -1.62
N VAL A 219 2.10 -4.34 -1.50
CA VAL A 219 2.45 -2.96 -1.85
C VAL A 219 2.11 -2.02 -0.69
N ASP A 220 3.09 -1.77 0.20
CA ASP A 220 2.86 -1.05 1.45
C ASP A 220 2.34 0.39 1.27
N TRP A 221 1.09 0.63 1.65
CA TRP A 221 0.47 1.95 1.66
C TRP A 221 1.24 2.97 2.51
N LYS A 222 1.98 2.55 3.54
CA LYS A 222 2.76 3.49 4.38
C LYS A 222 4.00 4.00 3.66
N ASN A 223 4.51 3.27 2.66
CA ASN A 223 5.64 3.71 1.85
C ASN A 223 5.31 5.05 1.16
N ARG A 224 6.26 5.98 1.16
CA ARG A 224 6.11 7.29 0.51
C ARG A 224 6.06 7.20 -1.02
N HIS A 225 6.58 6.12 -1.58
CA HIS A 225 6.59 5.80 -3.00
C HIS A 225 5.45 4.84 -3.41
N PHE A 226 4.36 4.80 -2.63
CA PHE A 226 3.24 3.91 -2.92
C PHE A 226 2.75 4.04 -4.37
N ALA A 227 2.56 5.27 -4.87
CA ALA A 227 2.11 5.51 -6.25
C ALA A 227 3.08 4.92 -7.28
N ASP A 228 4.38 5.15 -7.12
CA ASP A 228 5.40 4.59 -8.02
C ASP A 228 5.47 3.06 -7.93
N ASN A 229 5.28 2.52 -6.73
CA ASN A 229 5.36 1.08 -6.50
C ASN A 229 4.14 0.36 -7.07
N ILE A 230 2.93 0.89 -6.86
CA ILE A 230 1.70 0.23 -7.33
C ILE A 230 1.64 0.16 -8.85
N VAL A 231 1.99 1.24 -9.56
CA VAL A 231 1.99 1.25 -11.04
C VAL A 231 3.08 0.37 -11.66
N LYS A 232 4.15 0.06 -10.91
CA LYS A 232 5.23 -0.83 -11.36
C LYS A 232 4.94 -2.29 -11.05
N SER A 233 4.23 -2.56 -9.96
CA SER A 233 4.00 -3.92 -9.46
C SER A 233 2.67 -4.50 -9.91
N VAL A 234 1.71 -3.67 -10.29
CA VAL A 234 0.34 -4.08 -10.60
C VAL A 234 -0.06 -3.45 -11.93
N SER A 235 -0.46 -4.29 -12.87
CA SER A 235 -0.98 -3.83 -14.16
C SER A 235 -2.35 -3.17 -13.98
N ASN A 236 -2.64 -2.15 -14.77
CA ASN A 236 -3.91 -1.41 -14.71
C ASN A 236 -4.96 -1.92 -15.73
N ASP A 237 -4.63 -2.94 -16.53
CA ASP A 237 -5.50 -3.57 -17.53
C ASP A 237 -6.55 -4.51 -16.89
N LYS A 238 -6.16 -5.22 -15.83
CA LYS A 238 -7.01 -6.14 -15.07
C LYS A 238 -7.61 -5.48 -13.83
N PRO A 239 -8.79 -5.92 -13.39
CA PRO A 239 -9.31 -5.54 -12.09
C PRO A 239 -8.35 -5.90 -10.94
N VAL A 240 -8.41 -5.15 -9.85
CA VAL A 240 -7.56 -5.37 -8.68
C VAL A 240 -8.40 -5.64 -7.45
N ALA A 241 -8.15 -6.74 -6.76
CA ALA A 241 -8.70 -6.99 -5.43
C ALA A 241 -7.70 -6.51 -4.37
N ILE A 242 -8.05 -5.51 -3.58
CA ILE A 242 -7.16 -4.90 -2.59
C ILE A 242 -7.66 -5.13 -1.18
N TYR A 243 -6.74 -5.28 -0.23
CA TYR A 243 -7.11 -5.33 1.18
C TYR A 243 -6.02 -4.76 2.08
N CYS A 244 -6.41 -4.50 3.33
CA CYS A 244 -5.45 -4.16 4.38
C CYS A 244 -5.87 -4.79 5.71
N ARG A 245 -5.38 -4.28 6.85
CA ARG A 245 -5.77 -4.83 8.16
C ARG A 245 -7.25 -4.64 8.49
N SER A 246 -7.84 -3.49 8.17
CA SER A 246 -9.17 -3.09 8.68
C SER A 246 -10.01 -2.28 7.67
N GLY A 247 -9.73 -2.40 6.38
CA GLY A 247 -10.36 -1.60 5.31
C GLY A 247 -9.74 -0.21 5.10
N ASN A 248 -9.42 0.56 6.16
CA ASN A 248 -9.07 2.00 6.04
C ASN A 248 -7.89 2.34 5.10
N ARG A 249 -6.82 1.53 5.06
CA ARG A 249 -5.69 1.79 4.15
C ARG A 249 -6.04 1.45 2.73
N ALA A 250 -6.69 0.30 2.55
CA ALA A 250 -7.14 -0.16 1.25
C ALA A 250 -8.15 0.79 0.64
N THR A 251 -9.13 1.33 1.39
CA THR A 251 -10.03 2.36 0.86
C THR A 251 -9.28 3.57 0.29
N ARG A 252 -8.23 4.07 0.96
CA ARG A 252 -7.45 5.21 0.42
C ARG A 252 -6.56 4.80 -0.76
N ALA A 253 -6.00 3.60 -0.71
CA ALA A 253 -5.23 3.04 -1.81
C ALA A 253 -6.11 2.90 -3.06
N MET A 254 -7.36 2.45 -2.89
CA MET A 254 -8.40 2.37 -3.92
C MET A 254 -8.56 3.70 -4.66
N PHE A 255 -8.84 4.79 -3.93
CA PHE A 255 -8.99 6.12 -4.54
C PHE A 255 -7.70 6.63 -5.19
N ALA A 256 -6.54 6.30 -4.63
CA ALA A 256 -5.26 6.62 -5.26
C ALA A 256 -5.05 5.81 -6.55
N MET A 257 -5.49 4.55 -6.59
CA MET A 257 -5.41 3.69 -7.78
C MET A 257 -6.40 4.16 -8.86
N ASP A 258 -7.62 4.58 -8.49
CA ASP A 258 -8.54 5.25 -9.42
C ASP A 258 -7.86 6.46 -10.09
N ALA A 259 -7.14 7.28 -9.30
CA ALA A 259 -6.35 8.40 -9.82
C ALA A 259 -5.34 7.95 -10.87
N LEU A 260 -4.60 6.90 -10.54
CA LEU A 260 -3.50 6.36 -11.34
C LEU A 260 -3.99 5.56 -12.57
N GLY A 261 -5.30 5.54 -12.83
CA GLY A 261 -5.89 4.93 -14.01
C GLY A 261 -6.07 3.43 -13.92
N PHE A 262 -6.18 2.87 -12.71
CA PHE A 262 -6.59 1.47 -12.55
C PHE A 262 -8.06 1.31 -12.95
N ASN A 263 -8.34 0.31 -13.80
CA ASN A 263 -9.64 0.12 -14.43
C ASN A 263 -10.78 -0.15 -13.43
N GLU A 264 -10.57 -1.06 -12.47
CA GLU A 264 -11.59 -1.50 -11.53
C GLU A 264 -10.91 -2.03 -10.26
N VAL A 265 -11.36 -1.59 -9.08
CA VAL A 265 -10.72 -1.93 -7.81
C VAL A 265 -11.74 -2.39 -6.77
N TYR A 266 -11.59 -3.61 -6.27
CA TYR A 266 -12.45 -4.24 -5.26
C TYR A 266 -11.74 -4.22 -3.90
N ASN A 267 -12.24 -3.46 -2.94
CA ASN A 267 -11.71 -3.42 -1.58
C ASN A 267 -12.46 -4.38 -0.64
N LEU A 268 -11.72 -5.26 0.04
CA LEU A 268 -12.27 -6.10 1.11
C LEU A 268 -12.76 -5.25 2.28
N GLU A 269 -14.08 -5.24 2.51
CA GLU A 269 -14.69 -4.57 3.64
C GLU A 269 -14.15 -5.12 4.96
N HIS A 270 -13.78 -4.19 5.85
CA HIS A 270 -13.11 -4.49 7.12
C HIS A 270 -11.76 -5.24 7.01
N GLY A 271 -11.22 -5.39 5.78
CA GLY A 271 -9.90 -5.95 5.49
C GLY A 271 -9.71 -7.38 5.97
N ILE A 272 -8.45 -7.81 6.13
CA ILE A 272 -8.11 -9.17 6.54
C ILE A 272 -8.66 -9.57 7.93
N LYS A 273 -9.16 -8.62 8.73
CA LYS A 273 -9.86 -8.93 9.98
C LYS A 273 -11.18 -9.66 9.74
N SER A 274 -11.98 -9.24 8.75
CA SER A 274 -13.22 -9.94 8.40
C SER A 274 -12.91 -11.29 7.76
N TRP A 275 -11.87 -11.38 6.93
CA TRP A 275 -11.36 -12.63 6.39
C TRP A 275 -11.02 -13.66 7.49
N LYS A 276 -10.28 -13.23 8.51
CA LYS A 276 -9.94 -14.04 9.69
C LYS A 276 -11.18 -14.43 10.50
N ALA A 277 -12.09 -13.49 10.73
CA ALA A 277 -13.33 -13.74 11.48
C ALA A 277 -14.23 -14.77 10.78
N ALA A 278 -14.18 -14.83 9.45
CA ALA A 278 -14.86 -15.81 8.63
C ALA A 278 -14.09 -17.15 8.47
N ASN A 279 -13.02 -17.37 9.23
CA ASN A 279 -12.17 -18.57 9.18
C ASN A 279 -11.62 -18.91 7.78
N LYS A 280 -11.45 -17.91 6.91
CA LYS A 280 -10.91 -18.12 5.57
C LYS A 280 -9.39 -18.38 5.64
N PRO A 281 -8.83 -19.17 4.71
CA PRO A 281 -7.43 -19.59 4.77
C PRO A 281 -6.48 -18.41 4.60
N LEU A 282 -5.34 -18.48 5.28
CA LEU A 282 -4.23 -17.56 5.10
C LEU A 282 -2.99 -18.34 4.74
N LYS A 283 -2.18 -17.77 3.87
CA LYS A 283 -0.78 -18.12 3.78
C LYS A 283 -0.03 -17.33 4.82
N THR A 284 0.68 -18.02 5.67
CA THR A 284 1.88 -17.43 6.23
C THR A 284 2.97 -17.67 5.21
N LEU A 285 3.93 -16.75 5.14
CA LEU A 285 5.22 -17.17 4.64
C LEU A 285 5.70 -18.17 5.70
N GLU A 286 5.81 -19.46 5.38
CA GLU A 286 6.21 -20.45 6.37
C GLU A 286 7.56 -20.05 6.97
N VAL A 287 7.52 -19.46 8.16
CA VAL A 287 8.72 -19.12 8.92
C VAL A 287 9.10 -20.34 9.74
N LYS A 288 9.47 -21.44 9.07
CA LYS A 288 10.30 -22.48 9.70
C LYS A 288 11.75 -22.06 9.54
N GLY A 289 12.28 -21.44 10.59
CA GLY A 289 13.64 -20.91 10.61
C GLY A 289 13.68 -19.39 10.73
N ASP A 290 14.82 -18.87 11.19
CA ASP A 290 15.08 -17.46 11.44
C ASP A 290 14.53 -16.57 10.30
N ILE A 291 13.63 -15.61 10.62
CA ILE A 291 12.92 -14.64 9.72
C ILE A 291 13.81 -13.90 8.71
N ARG A 292 15.10 -14.10 8.91
CA ARG A 292 16.28 -13.65 8.21
C ARG A 292 16.61 -14.47 6.97
N HIS A 293 15.94 -15.59 6.69
CA HIS A 293 16.23 -16.51 5.61
C HIS A 293 15.00 -16.67 4.69
N LEU A 294 14.98 -15.96 3.56
CA LEU A 294 13.85 -15.86 2.63
C LEU A 294 14.00 -16.82 1.44
N ASP A 295 12.92 -17.45 0.98
CA ASP A 295 12.91 -18.10 -0.33
C ASP A 295 12.92 -17.07 -1.50
N VAL A 296 13.02 -17.57 -2.73
CA VAL A 296 13.08 -16.75 -3.96
C VAL A 296 11.88 -15.82 -4.12
N GLU A 297 10.67 -16.25 -3.81
CA GLU A 297 9.45 -15.46 -4.04
C GLU A 297 9.39 -14.31 -3.04
N ASN A 298 9.64 -14.59 -1.77
CA ASN A 298 9.68 -13.61 -0.70
C ASN A 298 10.82 -12.63 -0.84
N PHE A 299 11.98 -13.11 -1.29
CA PHE A 299 13.11 -12.27 -1.60
C PHE A 299 12.81 -11.34 -2.79
N ASN A 300 12.16 -11.84 -3.84
CA ASN A 300 11.71 -11.02 -4.97
C ASN A 300 10.68 -9.97 -4.56
N ASN A 301 9.69 -10.33 -3.75
CA ASN A 301 8.70 -9.40 -3.22
C ASN A 301 9.37 -8.28 -2.40
N ALA A 302 10.40 -8.61 -1.62
CA ALA A 302 11.17 -7.61 -0.90
C ALA A 302 11.97 -6.67 -1.83
N ILE A 303 12.48 -7.18 -2.97
CA ILE A 303 13.15 -6.38 -4.00
C ILE A 303 12.15 -5.46 -4.70
N VAL A 304 11.04 -6.01 -5.19
CA VAL A 304 9.97 -5.28 -5.90
C VAL A 304 9.38 -4.19 -5.01
N GLY A 305 9.12 -4.50 -3.73
CA GLY A 305 8.68 -3.54 -2.72
C GLY A 305 9.73 -2.51 -2.30
N ARG A 306 10.97 -2.61 -2.83
CA ARG A 306 12.15 -1.78 -2.49
C ARG A 306 12.38 -1.71 -0.97
N VAL A 307 12.21 -2.84 -0.30
CA VAL A 307 12.25 -2.96 1.16
C VAL A 307 13.67 -2.74 1.69
N GLY A 308 14.70 -3.01 0.90
CA GLY A 308 16.10 -2.91 1.33
C GLY A 308 17.11 -2.72 0.20
N GLN A 309 18.38 -2.61 0.60
CA GLN A 309 19.55 -2.56 -0.26
C GLN A 309 19.85 -3.99 -0.74
N LEU A 310 19.77 -4.25 -2.04
CA LEU A 310 20.03 -5.57 -2.62
C LEU A 310 21.54 -5.78 -2.82
N ILE A 311 22.12 -6.74 -2.12
CA ILE A 311 23.56 -6.98 -2.06
C ILE A 311 23.89 -8.38 -2.55
N ASP A 312 24.73 -8.44 -3.58
CA ASP A 312 25.34 -9.66 -4.07
C ASP A 312 26.76 -9.80 -3.47
N VAL A 313 26.99 -10.84 -2.66
CA VAL A 313 28.30 -11.08 -2.05
C VAL A 313 29.16 -12.12 -2.78
N ARG A 314 28.85 -12.40 -4.03
CA ARG A 314 29.71 -13.20 -4.92
C ARG A 314 30.92 -12.39 -5.39
N THR A 315 31.84 -13.08 -6.06
CA THR A 315 32.99 -12.41 -6.69
C THR A 315 32.54 -11.46 -7.81
N PRO A 316 33.32 -10.43 -8.15
CA PRO A 316 32.98 -9.51 -9.25
C PRO A 316 32.80 -10.23 -10.59
N ARG A 317 33.53 -11.32 -10.82
CA ARG A 317 33.37 -12.17 -12.01
C ARG A 317 31.98 -12.82 -12.06
N GLU A 318 31.58 -13.49 -10.98
CA GLU A 318 30.24 -14.10 -10.89
C GLU A 318 29.11 -13.08 -11.00
N PHE A 319 29.29 -11.88 -10.46
CA PHE A 319 28.34 -10.79 -10.59
C PHE A 319 28.24 -10.30 -12.04
N ALA A 320 29.37 -10.04 -12.70
CA ALA A 320 29.42 -9.59 -14.08
C ALA A 320 28.82 -10.61 -15.07
N ASP A 321 28.97 -11.91 -14.79
CA ASP A 321 28.40 -12.98 -15.62
C ASP A 321 26.87 -12.94 -15.63
N ALA A 322 26.25 -13.02 -14.44
CA ALA A 322 24.82 -12.86 -14.24
C ALA A 322 24.48 -12.59 -12.77
N HIS A 323 23.61 -11.62 -12.48
CA HIS A 323 23.15 -11.23 -11.13
C HIS A 323 21.68 -10.80 -11.12
N ILE A 324 21.10 -10.66 -9.92
CA ILE A 324 19.74 -10.15 -9.74
C ILE A 324 19.71 -8.65 -10.09
N PRO A 325 18.74 -8.18 -10.91
CA PRO A 325 18.67 -6.80 -11.38
C PRO A 325 18.76 -5.76 -10.25
N GLY A 326 19.63 -4.76 -10.43
CA GLY A 326 19.82 -3.68 -9.47
C GLY A 326 20.56 -4.06 -8.18
N ALA A 327 21.18 -5.25 -8.12
CA ALA A 327 22.04 -5.64 -7.01
C ALA A 327 23.35 -4.84 -7.00
N ILE A 328 23.88 -4.55 -5.81
CA ILE A 328 25.22 -3.97 -5.62
C ILE A 328 26.17 -5.12 -5.23
N ASN A 329 27.31 -5.22 -5.92
CA ASN A 329 28.31 -6.24 -5.58
C ASN A 329 29.17 -5.81 -4.39
N VAL A 330 29.15 -6.60 -3.32
CA VAL A 330 30.00 -6.44 -2.13
C VAL A 330 30.65 -7.80 -1.85
N ASP A 331 31.73 -8.11 -2.59
CA ASP A 331 32.37 -9.42 -2.57
C ASP A 331 32.82 -9.85 -1.16
N TYR A 332 32.26 -10.96 -0.68
CA TYR A 332 32.60 -11.56 0.61
C TYR A 332 34.05 -12.06 0.68
N LYS A 333 34.65 -12.46 -0.45
CA LYS A 333 36.05 -12.93 -0.49
C LYS A 333 37.06 -11.79 -0.48
N ASN A 334 36.63 -10.55 -0.66
CA ASN A 334 37.50 -9.39 -0.62
C ASN A 334 37.95 -9.12 0.83
N ALA A 335 39.25 -8.88 1.05
CA ALA A 335 39.79 -8.56 2.38
C ALA A 335 39.10 -7.33 3.03
N ASN A 336 38.59 -6.41 2.22
CA ASN A 336 37.87 -5.21 2.64
C ASN A 336 36.35 -5.41 2.77
N PHE A 337 35.83 -6.64 2.74
CA PHE A 337 34.39 -6.91 2.84
C PHE A 337 33.71 -6.18 4.01
N LYS A 338 34.28 -6.27 5.22
CA LYS A 338 33.72 -5.63 6.42
C LYS A 338 33.67 -4.11 6.29
N ALA A 339 34.74 -3.50 5.74
CA ALA A 339 34.81 -2.06 5.52
C ALA A 339 33.80 -1.58 4.46
N ASN A 340 33.61 -2.37 3.40
CA ASN A 340 32.63 -2.06 2.36
C ASN A 340 31.18 -2.25 2.85
N ALA A 341 30.92 -3.30 3.61
CA ALA A 341 29.61 -3.53 4.24
C ALA A 341 29.25 -2.43 5.25
N ALA A 342 30.22 -1.87 5.97
CA ALA A 342 30.00 -0.78 6.92
C ALA A 342 29.52 0.53 6.28
N LYS A 343 29.73 0.70 4.97
CA LYS A 343 29.27 1.87 4.18
C LYS A 343 27.78 1.80 3.83
N LEU A 344 27.13 0.64 4.02
CA LEU A 344 25.71 0.46 3.72
C LEU A 344 24.84 1.30 4.67
N ASP A 345 23.69 1.76 4.16
CA ASP A 345 22.75 2.58 4.90
C ASP A 345 22.10 1.76 6.03
N LYS A 346 22.51 2.02 7.27
CA LYS A 346 22.00 1.32 8.47
C LYS A 346 20.51 1.52 8.74
N SER A 347 19.89 2.55 8.14
CA SER A 347 18.45 2.78 8.25
C SER A 347 17.62 1.86 7.34
N LYS A 348 18.26 1.21 6.36
CA LYS A 348 17.62 0.33 5.39
C LYS A 348 17.98 -1.13 5.65
N PRO A 349 17.02 -2.05 5.55
CA PRO A 349 17.29 -3.48 5.44
C PRO A 349 18.29 -3.81 4.33
N VAL A 350 19.00 -4.93 4.47
CA VAL A 350 19.90 -5.49 3.47
C VAL A 350 19.32 -6.81 2.99
N LEU A 351 19.07 -6.93 1.70
CA LEU A 351 18.67 -8.18 1.05
C LEU A 351 19.94 -8.81 0.46
N ILE A 352 20.47 -9.85 1.08
CA ILE A 352 21.76 -10.44 0.74
C ILE A 352 21.60 -11.78 0.02
N TYR A 353 22.43 -12.04 -0.98
CA TYR A 353 22.51 -13.36 -1.58
C TYR A 353 23.93 -13.67 -2.06
N CYS A 354 24.18 -14.95 -2.32
CA CYS A 354 25.38 -15.39 -3.05
C CYS A 354 25.01 -16.47 -4.06
N ARG A 355 25.93 -17.36 -4.47
CA ARG A 355 25.60 -18.44 -5.41
C ARG A 355 24.62 -19.46 -4.84
N SER A 356 24.89 -20.00 -3.65
CA SER A 356 24.17 -21.16 -3.07
C SER A 356 23.76 -20.98 -1.59
N GLY A 357 23.86 -19.76 -1.04
CA GLY A 357 23.55 -19.44 0.37
C GLY A 357 24.73 -19.50 1.34
N ALA A 358 25.77 -20.28 1.08
CA ALA A 358 26.87 -20.49 2.06
C ALA A 358 27.75 -19.25 2.34
N ARG A 359 27.98 -18.38 1.33
CA ARG A 359 28.74 -17.13 1.53
C ARG A 359 27.88 -16.05 2.15
N SER A 360 26.65 -15.90 1.67
CA SER A 360 25.72 -14.90 2.18
C SER A 360 25.30 -15.17 3.62
N GLY A 361 25.15 -16.43 4.05
CA GLY A 361 24.94 -16.76 5.46
C GLY A 361 26.12 -16.38 6.38
N ARG A 362 27.37 -16.44 5.90
CA ARG A 362 28.55 -15.97 6.65
C ARG A 362 28.67 -14.44 6.65
N ALA A 363 28.47 -13.83 5.49
CA ALA A 363 28.45 -12.39 5.31
C ALA A 363 27.37 -11.72 6.18
N MET A 364 26.21 -12.36 6.30
CA MET A 364 25.10 -11.93 7.14
C MET A 364 25.50 -11.74 8.59
N LYS A 365 26.14 -12.73 9.23
CA LYS A 365 26.60 -12.63 10.63
C LYS A 365 27.53 -11.43 10.84
N ILE A 366 28.42 -11.17 9.88
CA ILE A 366 29.33 -10.02 9.93
C ILE A 366 28.56 -8.69 9.82
N MET A 367 27.64 -8.61 8.86
CA MET A 367 26.82 -7.41 8.63
C MET A 367 25.91 -7.10 9.82
N GLU A 368 25.35 -8.12 10.46
CA GLU A 368 24.58 -7.97 11.70
C GLU A 368 25.43 -7.42 12.85
N GLY A 369 26.68 -7.90 12.98
CA GLY A 369 27.65 -7.33 13.91
C GLY A 369 28.00 -5.85 13.65
N LEU A 370 27.71 -5.34 12.44
CA LEU A 370 27.84 -3.92 12.09
C LEU A 370 26.56 -3.11 12.37
N GLY A 371 25.51 -3.75 12.89
CA GLY A 371 24.21 -3.17 13.18
C GLY A 371 23.25 -3.13 11.99
N LEU A 372 23.52 -3.89 10.92
CA LEU A 372 22.62 -3.98 9.76
C LEU A 372 21.51 -4.99 10.01
N LYS A 373 20.31 -4.70 9.48
CA LYS A 373 19.19 -5.65 9.45
C LYS A 373 19.25 -6.42 8.15
N VAL A 374 19.61 -7.70 8.21
CA VAL A 374 19.93 -8.49 7.01
C VAL A 374 18.88 -9.59 6.78
N TYR A 375 18.50 -9.80 5.53
CA TYR A 375 17.64 -10.88 5.06
C TYR A 375 18.34 -11.60 3.90
N ASN A 376 18.58 -12.89 4.05
CA ASN A 376 19.33 -13.74 3.13
C ASN A 376 18.41 -14.52 2.19
N LEU A 377 18.73 -14.57 0.91
CA LEU A 377 18.12 -15.50 -0.04
C LEU A 377 18.61 -16.93 0.21
N ASN A 378 17.69 -17.82 0.60
CA ASN A 378 17.92 -19.25 0.73
C ASN A 378 18.26 -19.86 -0.62
N ASN A 379 19.19 -20.81 -0.61
CA ASN A 379 19.73 -21.48 -1.80
C ASN A 379 20.37 -20.55 -2.86
N GLY A 380 20.41 -19.24 -2.60
CA GLY A 380 21.11 -18.23 -3.37
C GLY A 380 20.62 -18.07 -4.82
N PHE A 381 21.50 -17.52 -5.64
CA PHE A 381 21.26 -17.21 -7.04
C PHE A 381 20.97 -18.43 -7.93
N LEU A 382 21.38 -19.64 -7.52
CA LEU A 382 21.04 -20.86 -8.26
C LEU A 382 19.53 -21.10 -8.24
N ASP A 383 18.89 -20.96 -7.08
CA ASP A 383 17.45 -21.15 -6.92
C ASP A 383 16.66 -20.01 -7.59
N TRP A 384 17.19 -18.79 -7.51
CA TRP A 384 16.66 -17.64 -8.28
C TRP A 384 16.55 -17.95 -9.78
N LYS A 385 17.63 -18.49 -10.37
CA LYS A 385 17.63 -18.88 -11.78
C LYS A 385 16.75 -20.10 -12.06
N ALA A 386 16.73 -21.08 -11.17
CA ALA A 386 15.91 -22.27 -11.33
C ALA A 386 14.41 -21.94 -11.41
N LYS A 387 13.97 -20.90 -10.70
CA LYS A 387 12.61 -20.37 -10.77
C LYS A 387 12.34 -19.40 -11.94
N GLY A 388 13.28 -19.25 -12.87
CA GLY A 388 13.10 -18.40 -14.05
C GLY A 388 13.04 -16.89 -13.76
N MET A 389 13.54 -16.46 -12.61
CA MET A 389 13.49 -15.05 -12.22
C MET A 389 14.47 -14.21 -13.06
N LYS A 390 14.14 -12.93 -13.27
CA LYS A 390 14.92 -12.01 -14.11
C LYS A 390 16.37 -11.86 -13.62
N VAL A 391 17.32 -11.77 -14.56
CA VAL A 391 18.76 -11.57 -14.30
C VAL A 391 19.34 -10.47 -15.22
N GLU A 392 20.45 -9.88 -14.81
CA GLU A 392 21.28 -8.92 -15.56
C GLU A 392 22.73 -9.45 -15.66
N GLY A 393 23.48 -9.14 -16.72
CA GLY A 393 24.89 -9.56 -16.86
C GLY A 393 25.31 -9.82 -18.31
N LYS A 394 26.60 -10.11 -18.52
CA LYS A 394 27.18 -10.30 -19.87
C LYS A 394 26.81 -11.63 -20.53
N ASN A 395 26.44 -12.65 -19.76
CA ASN A 395 26.13 -14.00 -20.26
C ASN A 395 24.70 -14.40 -19.90
N ILE A 396 23.72 -13.65 -20.40
CA ILE A 396 22.31 -14.06 -20.37
C ILE A 396 22.09 -14.97 -21.58
N HIS A 397 22.19 -16.30 -21.39
CA HIS A 397 21.61 -17.20 -22.37
C HIS A 397 20.09 -17.09 -22.26
N VAL A 398 19.53 -16.25 -23.12
CA VAL A 398 18.10 -16.25 -23.39
C VAL A 398 17.81 -17.63 -23.97
N LYS A 399 17.04 -18.44 -23.25
CA LYS A 399 16.34 -19.56 -23.89
C LYS A 399 15.20 -18.93 -24.65
N ASP A 400 15.48 -18.45 -25.85
CA ASP A 400 14.42 -18.15 -26.81
C ASP A 400 13.73 -19.47 -27.14
N GLY A 401 12.53 -19.63 -26.60
CA GLY A 401 11.64 -20.71 -26.95
C GLY A 401 10.96 -20.36 -28.27
N GLY A 402 11.27 -21.13 -29.31
CA GLY A 402 10.38 -21.52 -30.40
C GLY A 402 9.97 -20.46 -31.43
N GLU A 403 10.38 -20.67 -32.68
CA GLU A 403 9.50 -21.01 -33.81
C GLU A 403 10.31 -20.93 -35.12
N GLU A 404 10.81 -22.07 -35.61
CA GLU A 404 11.07 -22.25 -37.04
C GLU A 404 9.89 -23.05 -37.61
N GLY A 405 9.06 -22.35 -38.37
CA GLY A 405 7.86 -22.89 -38.99
C GLY A 405 7.23 -21.91 -39.96
N CYS A 406 7.86 -21.74 -41.12
CA CYS A 406 7.23 -21.63 -42.45
C CYS A 406 8.31 -21.71 -43.53
#